data_AF-U6Q1Q6-F1
#
_entry.id   AF-U6Q1Q6-F1
#
_cell.length_a   1.000
_cell.length_b   1.000
_cell.length_c   1.000
_cell.angle_alpha   90.00
_cell.angle_beta   90.00
_cell.angle_gamma   90.00
#
_symmetry.space_group_name_H-M   'P 1'
#
loop_
_entity.id
_entity.type
_entity.pdbx_description
1 polymer ?
#
loop_
_entity_poly.entity_id
_entity_poly.type
_entity_poly.pdbx_seq_one_letter_code
_entity_poly.pdbx_strand_id
1 'polypeptide(L)'
;MDLLFITGCTVATIFIIYNVICYKNKKTIYMINDKYIILNTKYYIIQFIFGLSNSFSLLIFYLAWNKISKNPSIFIVLTSTIFWGLNYILTFYARKKGYIGTKEQS
;
A
#
# COMPACT_ATOMS: atom_id res chain seq x y z
N MET A 1 -11.25 1.08 -24.35
CA MET A 1 -10.33 0.74 -23.24
C MET A 1 -11.13 0.93 -21.96
N ASP A 2 -11.12 -0.05 -21.06
CA ASP A 2 -12.04 -0.07 -19.90
C ASP A 2 -11.66 1.03 -18.89
N LEU A 3 -12.61 1.87 -18.49
CA LEU A 3 -12.36 3.03 -17.62
C LEU A 3 -11.76 2.57 -16.28
N LEU A 4 -12.29 1.48 -15.72
CA LEU A 4 -11.79 0.87 -14.48
C LEU A 4 -10.32 0.45 -14.58
N PHE A 5 -9.92 -0.10 -15.73
CA PHE A 5 -8.54 -0.52 -15.96
C PHE A 5 -7.59 0.68 -16.04
N ILE A 6 -7.97 1.74 -16.77
CA ILE A 6 -7.17 2.97 -16.88
C ILE A 6 -7.02 3.59 -15.50
N THR A 7 -8.13 3.83 -14.81
CA THR A 7 -8.13 4.44 -13.47
C THR A 7 -7.34 3.60 -12.47
N GLY A 8 -7.50 2.27 -12.48
CA GLY A 8 -6.73 1.36 -11.64
C GLY A 8 -5.22 1.50 -11.84
N CYS A 9 -4.76 1.41 -13.09
CA CYS A 9 -3.35 1.55 -13.43
C CYS A 9 -2.80 2.95 -13.07
N THR A 10 -3.57 4.01 -13.31
CA THR A 10 -3.18 5.37 -12.92
C THR A 10 -3.01 5.49 -11.41
N VAL A 11 -3.98 4.98 -10.64
CA VAL A 11 -3.93 5.00 -9.16
C VAL A 11 -2.72 4.20 -8.64
N ALA A 12 -2.49 2.99 -9.16
CA ALA A 12 -1.31 2.20 -8.77
C ALA A 12 0.01 2.93 -9.05
N THR A 13 0.11 3.60 -10.20
CA THR A 13 1.29 4.40 -10.56
C THR A 13 1.49 5.59 -9.62
N ILE A 14 0.40 6.31 -9.28
CA ILE A 14 0.45 7.40 -8.29
C ILE A 14 0.94 6.88 -6.94
N PHE A 15 0.48 5.70 -6.50
CA PHE A 15 0.94 5.09 -5.25
C PHE A 15 2.43 4.72 -5.27
N ILE A 16 2.98 4.29 -6.40
CA ILE A 16 4.44 4.07 -6.54
C ILE A 16 5.19 5.38 -6.26
N ILE A 17 4.80 6.45 -6.95
CA ILE A 17 5.43 7.78 -6.80
C ILE A 17 5.29 8.28 -5.36
N TYR A 18 4.10 8.15 -4.78
CA TYR A 18 3.83 8.54 -3.40
C TYR A 18 4.73 7.80 -2.41
N ASN A 19 4.90 6.47 -2.55
CA ASN A 19 5.78 5.69 -1.69
C ASN A 19 7.25 6.12 -1.83
N VAL A 20 7.72 6.45 -3.05
CA VAL A 20 9.08 6.99 -3.27
C VAL A 20 9.26 8.34 -2.56
N ILE A 21 8.28 9.25 -2.67
CA ILE A 21 8.33 10.56 -2.01
C ILE A 21 8.31 10.40 -0.49
N CYS A 22 7.46 9.53 0.06
CA CYS A 22 7.40 9.23 1.49
C CYS A 22 8.73 8.66 2.00
N TYR A 23 9.35 7.76 1.26
CA TYR A 23 10.66 7.20 1.60
C TYR A 23 11.75 8.28 1.65
N LYS A 24 11.86 9.09 0.59
CA LYS A 24 12.84 10.19 0.51
C LYS A 24 12.69 11.21 1.64
N ASN A 25 11.45 11.57 1.96
CA ASN A 25 11.15 12.57 2.97
C ASN A 25 11.04 12.00 4.39
N LYS A 26 11.29 10.70 4.59
CA LYS A 26 11.06 9.99 5.86
C LYS A 26 9.68 10.31 6.44
N LYS A 27 8.65 10.29 5.59
CA LYS A 27 7.25 10.51 5.97
C LYS A 27 6.53 9.19 6.09
N THR A 28 5.75 9.04 7.15
CA THR A 28 4.82 7.93 7.33
C THR A 28 3.70 8.04 6.31
N ILE A 29 3.22 6.91 5.77
CA ILE A 29 1.96 6.90 5.03
C ILE A 29 0.81 7.32 5.95
N TYR A 30 -0.17 8.03 5.39
CA TYR A 30 -1.25 8.66 6.15
C TYR A 30 -1.99 7.70 7.10
N MET A 31 -2.22 6.44 6.69
CA MET A 31 -2.91 5.43 7.52
C MET A 31 -2.19 5.13 8.84
N ILE A 32 -0.86 5.21 8.87
CA ILE A 32 -0.06 4.87 10.05
C ILE A 32 0.29 6.14 10.83
N ASN A 33 0.42 7.28 10.15
CA ASN A 33 0.75 8.55 10.78
C ASN A 33 -0.23 8.96 11.86
N ASP A 34 -1.51 8.58 11.74
CA ASP A 34 -2.53 8.98 12.70
C ASP A 34 -2.43 8.18 14.01
N LYS A 35 -2.27 6.86 13.91
CA LYS A 35 -2.38 5.93 15.06
C LYS A 35 -1.06 5.56 15.73
N TYR A 36 0.06 5.70 15.04
CA TYR A 36 1.34 5.14 15.47
C TYR A 36 2.47 6.17 15.46
N ILE A 37 3.41 5.99 16.39
CA ILE A 37 4.67 6.73 16.45
C ILE A 37 5.76 5.83 15.87
N ILE A 38 6.65 6.39 15.06
CA ILE A 38 7.80 5.66 14.53
C ILE A 38 8.90 5.64 15.60
N LEU A 39 9.28 4.44 16.03
CA LEU A 39 10.34 4.21 17.02
C LEU A 39 11.68 3.90 16.35
N ASN A 40 11.67 3.44 15.09
CA ASN A 40 12.87 3.04 14.38
C ASN A 40 12.86 3.51 12.92
N THR A 41 13.97 4.11 12.45
CA THR A 41 14.12 4.59 11.06
C THR A 41 14.08 3.48 10.01
N LYS A 42 14.36 2.22 10.40
CA LYS A 42 14.17 1.03 9.53
C LYS A 42 12.72 0.86 9.09
N TYR A 43 11.77 1.46 9.80
CA TYR A 43 10.37 1.53 9.39
C TYR A 43 10.21 2.08 7.97
N TYR A 44 10.92 3.17 7.61
CA TYR A 44 10.74 3.81 6.32
C TYR A 44 11.14 2.90 5.15
N ILE A 45 12.18 2.09 5.34
CA ILE A 45 12.61 1.08 4.35
C ILE A 45 11.53 0.02 4.18
N ILE A 46 11.00 -0.48 5.28
CA ILE A 46 9.95 -1.52 5.26
C ILE A 46 8.65 -0.98 4.67
N GLN A 47 8.22 0.22 5.06
CA GLN A 47 7.07 0.91 4.48
C GLN A 47 7.24 1.05 2.96
N PHE A 48 8.44 1.42 2.51
CA PHE A 48 8.74 1.56 1.09
C PHE A 48 8.64 0.22 0.34
N ILE A 49 9.24 -0.85 0.88
CA ILE A 49 9.19 -2.19 0.27
C ILE A 49 7.73 -2.67 0.17
N PHE A 50 6.98 -2.64 1.27
CA PHE A 50 5.59 -3.07 1.28
C PHE A 50 4.69 -2.20 0.40
N GLY A 51 4.92 -0.89 0.38
CA GLY A 51 4.18 0.04 -0.48
C GLY A 51 4.43 -0.19 -1.98
N LEU A 52 5.69 -0.46 -2.36
CA LEU A 52 6.03 -0.87 -3.72
C LEU A 52 5.42 -2.23 -4.07
N SER A 53 5.58 -3.24 -3.22
CA SER A 53 4.97 -4.56 -3.42
C SER A 53 3.46 -4.47 -3.59
N ASN A 54 2.80 -3.60 -2.82
CA ASN A 54 1.36 -3.33 -2.94
C ASN A 54 1.00 -2.74 -4.30
N SER A 55 1.72 -1.71 -4.71
CA SER A 55 1.46 -1.04 -5.98
C SER A 55 1.72 -1.95 -7.18
N PHE A 56 2.80 -2.75 -7.16
CA PHE A 56 3.08 -3.73 -8.20
C PHE A 56 2.07 -4.88 -8.23
N SER A 57 1.63 -5.37 -7.07
CA SER A 57 0.60 -6.41 -6.99
C SER A 57 -0.72 -5.93 -7.62
N LEU A 58 -1.13 -4.69 -7.32
CA LEU A 58 -2.30 -4.07 -7.96
C LEU A 58 -2.11 -3.95 -9.48
N LEU A 59 -0.94 -3.52 -9.94
CA LEU A 59 -0.67 -3.35 -11.37
C LEU A 59 -0.72 -4.68 -12.13
N ILE A 60 -0.11 -5.73 -11.60
CA ILE A 60 -0.19 -7.09 -12.13
C ILE A 60 -1.65 -7.58 -12.15
N PHE A 61 -2.38 -7.34 -11.06
CA PHE A 61 -3.81 -7.69 -10.97
C PHE A 61 -4.63 -6.99 -12.05
N TYR A 62 -4.45 -5.68 -12.27
CA TYR A 62 -5.17 -4.94 -13.31
C TYR A 62 -4.88 -5.46 -14.71
N LEU A 63 -3.61 -5.79 -15.00
CA LEU A 63 -3.22 -6.40 -16.27
C LEU A 63 -3.86 -7.77 -16.48
N ALA A 64 -3.86 -8.62 -15.45
CA ALA A 64 -4.49 -9.95 -15.49
C ALA A 64 -6.02 -9.85 -15.63
N TRP A 65 -6.65 -8.96 -14.87
CA TRP A 65 -8.10 -8.73 -14.90
C TRP A 65 -8.58 -8.29 -16.28
N ASN A 66 -7.86 -7.36 -16.92
CA ASN A 66 -8.17 -6.87 -18.26
C ASN A 66 -8.03 -7.96 -19.35
N LYS A 67 -7.24 -9.01 -19.12
CA LYS A 67 -7.11 -10.14 -20.05
C LYS A 67 -8.11 -11.28 -19.82
N ILE A 68 -8.46 -11.58 -18.56
CA ILE A 68 -9.13 -12.86 -18.22
C ILE A 68 -10.65 -12.72 -18.09
N SER A 69 -11.13 -11.80 -17.26
CA SER A 69 -12.53 -11.83 -16.80
C SER A 69 -13.27 -10.52 -17.02
N LYS A 70 -12.57 -9.37 -16.99
CA LYS A 70 -13.17 -8.01 -17.05
C LYS A 70 -14.42 -7.82 -16.17
N ASN A 71 -14.59 -8.64 -15.13
CA ASN A 71 -15.74 -8.60 -14.25
C ASN A 71 -15.56 -7.49 -13.20
N PRO A 72 -16.42 -6.45 -13.16
CA PRO A 72 -16.26 -5.31 -12.25
C PRO A 72 -16.31 -5.68 -10.76
N SER A 73 -17.11 -6.68 -10.37
CA SER A 73 -17.20 -7.12 -8.97
C SER A 73 -15.88 -7.72 -8.50
N ILE A 74 -15.25 -8.54 -9.35
CA ILE A 74 -13.93 -9.13 -9.07
C ILE A 74 -12.87 -8.03 -8.95
N PHE A 75 -12.94 -7.01 -9.82
CA PHE A 75 -12.05 -5.85 -9.75
C PHE A 75 -12.10 -5.18 -8.37
N ILE A 76 -13.29 -4.79 -7.93
CA ILE A 76 -13.49 -4.03 -6.69
C ILE A 76 -13.06 -4.85 -5.46
N VAL A 77 -13.48 -6.12 -5.39
CA VAL A 77 -13.19 -6.99 -4.24
C VAL A 77 -11.69 -7.27 -4.13
N LEU A 78 -11.03 -7.63 -5.23
CA LEU A 78 -9.60 -7.96 -5.19
C LEU A 78 -8.72 -6.73 -5.02
N THR A 79 -9.05 -5.59 -5.63
CA THR A 79 -8.35 -4.33 -5.38
C THR A 79 -8.38 -3.98 -3.89
N SER A 80 -9.56 -4.04 -3.28
CA SER A 80 -9.71 -3.75 -1.85
C SER A 80 -8.90 -4.74 -1.01
N THR A 81 -8.97 -6.04 -1.34
CA THR A 81 -8.25 -7.09 -0.62
C THR A 81 -6.74 -6.91 -0.70
N ILE A 82 -6.19 -6.64 -1.88
CA ILE A 82 -4.75 -6.40 -2.07
C ILE A 82 -4.31 -5.16 -1.29
N PHE A 83 -5.06 -4.06 -1.46
CA PHE A 83 -4.73 -2.78 -0.83
C PHE A 83 -4.74 -2.87 0.69
N TRP A 84 -5.81 -3.41 1.29
CA TRP A 84 -5.91 -3.53 2.75
C TRP A 84 -5.01 -4.64 3.29
N GLY A 85 -4.90 -5.76 2.58
CA GLY A 85 -4.11 -6.92 3.00
C GLY A 85 -2.64 -6.57 3.20
N LEU A 86 -2.01 -5.90 2.23
CA LEU A 86 -0.59 -5.54 2.35
C LEU A 86 -0.35 -4.42 3.38
N ASN A 87 -1.27 -3.47 3.53
CA ASN A 87 -1.21 -2.46 4.59
C ASN A 87 -1.34 -3.08 6.00
N TYR A 88 -2.20 -4.09 6.15
CA TYR A 88 -2.35 -4.85 7.38
C TYR A 88 -1.07 -5.62 7.72
N ILE A 89 -0.49 -6.32 6.74
CA ILE A 89 0.77 -7.05 6.92
C ILE A 89 1.91 -6.10 7.29
N LEU A 90 2.03 -4.95 6.63
CA LEU A 90 3.02 -3.92 6.98
C LEU A 90 2.87 -3.50 8.45
N THR A 91 1.66 -3.16 8.87
CA THR A 91 1.38 -2.71 10.24
C THR A 91 1.73 -3.80 11.26
N PHE A 92 1.28 -5.02 11.01
CA PHE A 92 1.58 -6.17 11.86
C PHE A 92 3.08 -6.44 11.98
N TYR A 93 3.80 -6.45 10.84
CA TYR A 93 5.24 -6.68 10.79
C TYR A 93 6.02 -5.55 11.50
N ALA A 94 5.65 -4.29 11.26
CA ALA A 94 6.28 -3.14 11.88
C ALA A 94 6.09 -3.13 13.40
N ARG A 95 4.90 -3.51 13.91
CA ARG A 95 4.66 -3.68 15.35
C ARG A 95 5.50 -4.82 15.93
N LYS A 96 5.49 -6.00 15.29
CA LYS A 96 6.26 -7.17 15.74
C LYS A 96 7.76 -6.91 15.82
N LYS A 97 8.29 -6.06 14.94
CA LYS A 97 9.71 -5.65 14.93
C LYS A 97 10.02 -4.46 15.84
N GLY A 98 9.03 -3.89 16.54
CA GLY A 98 9.22 -2.72 17.39
C GLY A 98 9.57 -1.44 16.61
N TYR A 99 9.20 -1.37 15.33
CA TYR A 99 9.46 -0.20 14.49
C TYR A 99 8.45 0.92 14.71
N ILE A 100 7.24 0.56 15.17
CA ILE A 100 6.16 1.50 15.49
C ILE A 100 5.54 1.17 16.85
N GLY A 101 5.15 2.21 17.59
CA GLY A 101 4.41 2.14 18.85
C GLY A 101 3.04 2.82 18.72
N THR A 102 2.08 2.47 19.57
CA THR A 102 0.77 3.16 19.64
C THR A 102 0.94 4.55 20.23
N LYS A 103 0.21 5.55 19.70
CA LYS A 103 0.20 6.90 20.26
C LYS A 103 -0.50 7.03 21.61
N GLU A 104 -1.33 6.06 21.98
CA GLU A 104 -1.98 6.04 23.29
C GLU A 104 -1.00 5.55 24.36
N GLN A 105 -0.26 6.50 24.93
CA GLN A 105 0.22 6.63 26.32
C GLN A 105 1.21 7.81 26.41
N SER A 106 0.74 9.04 26.11
CA SER A 106 1.37 10.29 26.55
C SER A 106 0.32 11.24 27.07
#